data_AF-A0A7X8V4E8-F1
#
_entry.id   AF-A0A7X8V4E8-F1
#
_cell.length_a   1.000
_cell.length_b   1.000
_cell.length_c   1.000
_cell.angle_alpha   90.00
_cell.angle_beta   90.00
_cell.angle_gamma   90.00
#
_symmetry.space_group_name_H-M   'P 1'
#
loop_
_entity.id
_entity.type
_entity.pdbx_description
1 polymer ?
#
loop_
_entity_poly.entity_id
_entity_poly.type
_entity_poly.pdbx_seq_one_letter_code
_entity_poly.pdbx_strand_id
1 'polypeptide(L)'
;ERRQNEKIAGFLRGKLLSHARVLAARAASDGYGLSLTGNEYYWGSNGLVMRRAMILIIAGLLTPEEEYVQIAQDHLHYLFGRNVLGKCYVTGFGSDPVMNPHHRPSGADRVKAPVPGMVAGGPNSRLQDPAAVKYLRRNDPPARAYIDDQGSWSTNEVTTYWNSPAVFVTAYFDR
;
A
#
# COMPACT_ATOMS: atom_id res chain seq x y z
N GLU A 1 -7.27 -6.53 39.61
CA GLU A 1 -6.32 -6.33 38.49
C GLU A 1 -6.62 -7.20 37.26
N ARG A 2 -6.54 -8.54 37.33
CA ARG A 2 -6.79 -9.46 36.20
C ARG A 2 -8.11 -9.23 35.43
N ARG A 3 -9.24 -9.09 36.14
CA ARG A 3 -10.56 -8.80 35.52
C ARG A 3 -10.61 -7.44 34.81
N GLN A 4 -9.82 -6.46 35.25
CA GLN A 4 -9.74 -5.14 34.60
C GLN A 4 -8.94 -5.24 33.30
N ASN A 5 -7.84 -5.98 33.32
CA ASN A 5 -7.01 -6.23 32.14
C ASN A 5 -7.78 -7.00 31.05
N GLU A 6 -8.57 -8.00 31.43
CA GLU A 6 -9.44 -8.75 30.51
C GLU A 6 -10.49 -7.85 29.83
N LYS A 7 -11.09 -6.92 30.58
CA LYS A 7 -12.03 -5.93 30.03
C LYS A 7 -11.35 -4.99 29.03
N ILE A 8 -10.17 -4.49 29.37
CA ILE A 8 -9.39 -3.60 28.48
C ILE A 8 -8.97 -4.34 27.20
N ALA A 9 -8.47 -5.57 27.32
CA ALA A 9 -8.11 -6.40 26.18
C ALA A 9 -9.31 -6.67 25.26
N GLY A 10 -10.47 -7.01 25.85
CA GLY A 10 -11.71 -7.18 25.10
C GLY A 10 -12.15 -5.92 24.36
N PHE A 11 -12.06 -4.76 25.02
CA PHE A 11 -12.37 -3.46 24.40
C PHE A 11 -11.44 -3.15 23.22
N LEU A 12 -10.12 -3.30 23.40
CA LEU A 12 -9.13 -3.04 22.34
C LEU A 12 -9.30 -3.99 21.15
N ARG A 13 -9.52 -5.29 21.41
CA ARG A 13 -9.85 -6.27 20.37
C ARG A 13 -11.12 -5.87 19.62
N GLY A 14 -12.17 -5.46 20.33
CA GLY A 14 -13.41 -4.97 19.72
C GLY A 14 -13.19 -3.77 18.81
N LYS A 15 -12.32 -2.82 19.19
CA LYS A 15 -11.97 -1.66 18.36
C LYS A 15 -11.21 -2.06 17.09
N LEU A 16 -10.23 -2.96 17.21
CA LEU A 16 -9.49 -3.47 16.04
C LEU A 16 -10.43 -4.17 15.06
N LEU A 17 -11.29 -5.07 15.54
CA LEU A 17 -12.24 -5.79 14.69
C LEU A 17 -13.29 -4.85 14.07
N SER A 18 -13.76 -3.85 14.82
CA SER A 18 -14.63 -2.82 14.26
C SER A 18 -13.96 -2.05 13.13
N HIS A 19 -12.65 -1.76 13.24
CA HIS A 19 -11.92 -1.12 12.17
C HIS A 19 -11.75 -2.05 10.96
N ALA A 20 -11.40 -3.32 11.18
CA ALA A 20 -11.28 -4.32 10.12
C ALA A 20 -12.59 -4.46 9.31
N ARG A 21 -13.76 -4.48 9.98
CA ARG A 21 -15.07 -4.49 9.29
C ARG A 21 -15.29 -3.28 8.40
N VAL A 22 -14.87 -2.09 8.83
CA VAL A 22 -14.94 -0.87 8.00
C VAL A 22 -14.05 -1.01 6.77
N LEU A 23 -12.85 -1.59 6.92
CA LEU A 23 -11.94 -1.84 5.79
C LEU A 23 -12.51 -2.87 4.82
N ALA A 24 -13.14 -3.94 5.33
CA ALA A 24 -13.77 -4.97 4.52
C ALA A 24 -14.97 -4.43 3.73
N ALA A 25 -15.85 -3.67 4.39
CA ALA A 25 -16.98 -3.03 3.72
C ALA A 25 -16.54 -2.08 2.58
N ARG A 26 -15.41 -1.39 2.73
CA ARG A 26 -14.83 -0.57 1.65
C ARG A 26 -14.33 -1.43 0.50
N ALA A 27 -13.56 -2.48 0.80
CA ALA A 27 -13.02 -3.39 -0.19
C ALA A 27 -14.11 -4.06 -1.03
N ALA A 28 -15.22 -4.46 -0.40
CA ALA A 28 -16.38 -5.02 -1.10
C ALA A 28 -17.03 -4.05 -2.13
N SER A 29 -16.78 -2.75 -2.02
CA SER A 29 -17.28 -1.72 -2.93
C SER A 29 -16.23 -1.19 -3.92
N ASP A 30 -14.99 -1.70 -3.87
CA ASP A 30 -13.89 -1.26 -4.72
C ASP A 30 -13.61 -2.28 -5.83
N GLY A 31 -13.44 -1.80 -7.06
CA GLY A 31 -13.23 -2.66 -8.24
C GLY A 31 -11.91 -3.45 -8.23
N TYR A 32 -10.95 -3.08 -7.39
CA TYR A 32 -9.67 -3.79 -7.21
C TYR A 32 -9.58 -4.51 -5.84
N GLY A 33 -10.64 -4.50 -5.04
CA GLY A 33 -10.67 -5.08 -3.69
C GLY A 33 -9.91 -4.26 -2.64
N LEU A 34 -9.69 -2.96 -2.90
CA LEU A 34 -8.96 -2.10 -1.97
C LEU A 34 -9.84 -1.47 -0.91
N SER A 35 -9.29 -1.35 0.29
CA SER A 35 -9.94 -0.62 1.38
C SER A 35 -9.69 0.90 1.32
N LEU A 36 -9.22 1.44 0.19
CA LEU A 36 -8.95 2.87 -0.01
C LEU A 36 -10.20 3.63 -0.46
N THR A 37 -10.31 4.89 -0.05
CA THR A 37 -11.25 5.85 -0.64
C THR A 37 -10.51 6.82 -1.58
N GLY A 38 -11.24 7.51 -2.47
CA GLY A 38 -10.62 8.41 -3.46
C GLY A 38 -9.72 9.51 -2.88
N ASN A 39 -10.03 9.99 -1.66
CA ASN A 39 -9.23 10.99 -0.93
C ASN A 39 -8.01 10.40 -0.19
N GLU A 40 -7.87 9.07 -0.16
CA GLU A 40 -6.78 8.35 0.50
C GLU A 40 -5.61 8.02 -0.45
N TYR A 41 -5.73 8.38 -1.73
CA TYR A 41 -4.61 8.47 -2.67
C TYR A 41 -3.81 9.75 -2.44
N TYR A 42 -3.16 9.83 -1.28
CA TYR A 42 -2.20 10.87 -0.91
C TYR A 42 -0.77 10.29 -0.86
N TRP A 43 0.22 11.12 -0.53
CA TRP A 43 1.62 10.68 -0.39
C TRP A 43 1.76 9.41 0.46
N GLY A 44 2.25 8.32 -0.16
CA GLY A 44 2.47 7.05 0.53
C GLY A 44 1.21 6.19 0.62
N SER A 45 0.29 6.32 -0.34
CA SER A 45 -0.93 5.53 -0.44
C SER A 45 -0.65 4.02 -0.44
N ASN A 46 0.42 3.54 -1.09
CA ASN A 46 0.81 2.13 -1.02
C ASN A 46 1.19 1.69 0.40
N GLY A 47 1.83 2.58 1.17
CA GLY A 47 2.10 2.35 2.59
C GLY A 47 0.84 2.24 3.42
N LEU A 48 -0.21 3.01 3.09
CA LEU A 48 -1.53 2.87 3.71
C LEU A 48 -2.20 1.54 3.33
N VAL A 49 -2.13 1.13 2.06
CA VAL A 49 -2.65 -0.17 1.59
C VAL A 49 -1.99 -1.30 2.38
N MET A 50 -0.66 -1.36 2.45
CA MET A 50 0.04 -2.42 3.18
C MET A 50 -0.22 -2.39 4.69
N ARG A 51 -0.38 -1.22 5.30
CA ARG A 51 -0.77 -1.12 6.71
C ARG A 51 -2.17 -1.66 6.96
N ARG A 52 -3.10 -1.45 6.02
CA ARG A 52 -4.47 -2.00 6.11
C ARG A 52 -4.48 -3.51 5.91
N ALA A 53 -3.71 -4.03 4.96
CA ALA A 53 -3.49 -5.47 4.80
C ALA A 53 -2.94 -6.10 6.10
N MET A 54 -1.95 -5.45 6.76
CA MET A 54 -1.45 -5.89 8.06
C MET A 54 -2.56 -5.95 9.13
N ILE A 55 -3.41 -4.93 9.23
CA ILE A 55 -4.55 -4.91 10.17
C ILE A 55 -5.54 -6.04 9.86
N LEU A 56 -5.85 -6.25 8.59
CA LEU A 56 -6.78 -7.30 8.14
C LEU A 56 -6.23 -8.70 8.44
N ILE A 57 -4.94 -8.95 8.21
CA ILE A 57 -4.27 -10.19 8.62
C ILE A 57 -4.39 -10.40 10.13
N ILE A 58 -4.09 -9.36 10.93
CA ILE A 58 -4.22 -9.45 12.40
C ILE A 58 -5.67 -9.73 12.80
N ALA A 59 -6.66 -9.13 12.13
CA ALA A 59 -8.07 -9.42 12.37
C ALA A 59 -8.41 -10.89 12.06
N GLY A 60 -7.97 -11.42 10.91
CA GLY A 60 -8.16 -12.83 10.53
C GLY A 60 -7.37 -13.82 11.41
N LEU A 61 -6.31 -13.39 12.09
CA LEU A 61 -5.66 -14.21 13.13
C LEU A 61 -6.45 -14.20 14.45
N LEU A 62 -7.23 -13.15 14.69
CA LEU A 62 -8.04 -12.99 15.90
C LEU A 62 -9.47 -13.51 15.73
N THR A 63 -9.98 -13.70 14.52
CA THR A 63 -11.32 -14.23 14.23
C THR A 63 -11.23 -15.33 13.17
N PRO A 64 -12.12 -16.34 13.16
CA PRO A 64 -12.15 -17.38 12.13
C PRO A 64 -12.75 -16.88 10.79
N GLU A 65 -12.59 -15.59 10.47
CA GLU A 65 -13.17 -14.95 9.29
C GLU A 65 -12.12 -14.87 8.18
N GLU A 66 -12.22 -15.77 7.18
CA GLU A 66 -11.30 -15.84 6.05
C GLU A 66 -11.33 -14.58 5.16
N GLU A 67 -12.45 -13.85 5.16
CA GLU A 67 -12.67 -12.65 4.34
C GLU A 67 -11.57 -11.61 4.56
N TYR A 68 -11.12 -11.38 5.81
CA TYR A 68 -10.08 -10.39 6.06
C TYR A 68 -8.75 -10.75 5.40
N VAL A 69 -8.39 -12.04 5.40
CA VAL A 69 -7.15 -12.53 4.79
C VAL A 69 -7.23 -12.41 3.26
N GLN A 70 -8.39 -12.70 2.66
CA GLN A 70 -8.62 -12.53 1.23
C GLN A 70 -8.46 -11.07 0.80
N ILE A 71 -9.04 -10.12 1.55
CA ILE A 71 -8.89 -8.68 1.25
C ILE A 71 -7.43 -8.24 1.42
N ALA A 72 -6.71 -8.76 2.41
CA ALA A 72 -5.29 -8.47 2.57
C ALA A 72 -4.46 -9.00 1.37
N GLN A 73 -4.86 -10.12 0.79
CA GLN A 73 -4.26 -10.67 -0.43
C GLN A 73 -4.58 -9.79 -1.64
N ASP A 74 -5.79 -9.25 -1.75
CA ASP A 74 -6.18 -8.30 -2.78
C ASP A 74 -5.33 -7.02 -2.74
N HIS A 75 -5.03 -6.53 -1.52
CA HIS A 75 -4.10 -5.40 -1.32
C HIS A 75 -2.69 -5.73 -1.80
N LEU A 76 -2.23 -6.97 -1.59
CA LEU A 76 -0.94 -7.43 -2.09
C LEU A 76 -0.93 -7.54 -3.62
N HIS A 77 -2.00 -8.07 -4.22
CA HIS A 77 -2.16 -8.13 -5.68
C HIS A 77 -2.14 -6.73 -6.31
N TYR A 78 -2.79 -5.76 -5.70
CA TYR A 78 -2.74 -4.36 -6.14
C TYR A 78 -1.30 -3.82 -6.15
N LEU A 79 -0.52 -4.08 -5.10
CA LEU A 79 0.87 -3.64 -5.00
C LEU A 79 1.74 -4.23 -6.14
N PHE A 80 1.46 -5.46 -6.55
CA PHE A 80 2.18 -6.18 -7.60
C PHE A 80 1.62 -6.01 -9.02
N GLY A 81 0.63 -5.12 -9.23
CA GLY A 81 0.18 -4.75 -10.57
C GLY A 81 -1.31 -4.92 -10.87
N ARG A 82 -2.11 -5.46 -9.95
CA ARG A 82 -3.57 -5.51 -10.10
C ARG A 82 -4.18 -4.15 -9.76
N ASN A 83 -3.85 -3.15 -10.56
CA ASN A 83 -4.27 -1.77 -10.41
C ASN A 83 -4.53 -1.14 -11.79
N VAL A 84 -5.11 0.06 -11.79
CA VAL A 84 -5.52 0.76 -13.03
C VAL A 84 -4.37 1.09 -13.98
N LEU A 85 -3.12 1.07 -13.50
CA LEU A 85 -1.94 1.33 -14.30
C LEU A 85 -1.23 0.06 -14.76
N GLY A 86 -1.61 -1.12 -14.24
CA GLY A 86 -0.85 -2.35 -14.44
C GLY A 86 0.55 -2.33 -13.83
N LYS A 87 0.84 -1.35 -12.96
CA LYS A 87 2.20 -1.07 -12.46
C LYS A 87 2.53 -1.92 -11.25
N CYS A 88 3.63 -2.66 -11.27
CA CYS A 88 4.20 -3.21 -10.04
C CYS A 88 4.93 -2.09 -9.29
N TYR A 89 4.46 -1.78 -8.08
CA TYR A 89 5.02 -0.71 -7.24
C TYR A 89 6.24 -1.15 -6.43
N VAL A 90 6.83 -2.30 -6.74
CA VAL A 90 8.03 -2.83 -6.09
C VAL A 90 9.16 -2.92 -7.11
N THR A 91 10.30 -2.31 -6.80
CA THR A 91 11.47 -2.35 -7.69
C THR A 91 11.96 -3.78 -7.90
N GLY A 92 12.27 -4.14 -9.15
CA GLY A 92 12.82 -5.46 -9.49
C GLY A 92 11.84 -6.63 -9.52
N PHE A 93 10.53 -6.39 -9.36
CA PHE A 93 9.49 -7.43 -9.40
C PHE A 93 8.37 -7.11 -10.40
N GLY A 94 7.68 -8.14 -10.87
CA GLY A 94 6.57 -8.01 -11.82
C GLY A 94 7.01 -7.70 -13.25
N SER A 95 6.05 -7.60 -14.17
CA SER A 95 6.29 -7.35 -15.60
C SER A 95 6.52 -5.87 -15.92
N ASP A 96 6.01 -4.96 -15.09
CA ASP A 96 6.26 -3.50 -15.16
C ASP A 96 6.71 -2.99 -13.78
N PRO A 97 7.96 -3.27 -13.37
CA PRO A 97 8.53 -2.81 -12.10
C PRO A 97 8.73 -1.29 -12.07
N VAL A 98 8.85 -0.73 -10.87
CA VAL A 98 9.41 0.62 -10.68
C VAL A 98 10.87 0.64 -11.13
N MET A 99 11.20 1.53 -12.07
CA MET A 99 12.53 1.65 -12.67
C MET A 99 13.25 2.94 -12.29
N ASN A 100 12.51 4.02 -12.00
CA ASN A 100 13.09 5.33 -11.70
C ASN A 100 12.63 5.84 -10.31
N PRO A 101 12.84 5.09 -9.22
CA PRO A 101 12.43 5.53 -7.89
C PRO A 101 13.18 6.82 -7.51
N HIS A 102 12.53 7.70 -6.74
CA HIS A 102 13.22 8.81 -6.06
C HIS A 102 14.10 8.26 -4.93
N HIS A 103 15.23 7.65 -5.30
CA HIS A 103 16.16 6.98 -4.41
C HIS A 103 17.60 7.28 -4.82
N ARG A 104 18.33 8.03 -4.00
CA ARG A 104 19.66 8.57 -4.35
C ARG A 104 20.67 7.50 -4.78
N PRO A 105 20.86 6.38 -4.07
CA PRO A 105 21.77 5.33 -4.51
C PRO A 105 21.45 4.84 -5.92
N SER A 106 20.19 4.46 -6.19
CA SER A 106 19.77 3.97 -7.50
C SER A 106 19.83 5.02 -8.61
N GLY A 107 19.74 6.30 -8.26
CA GLY A 107 19.88 7.40 -9.21
C GLY A 107 21.33 7.78 -9.53
N ALA A 108 22.30 7.33 -8.73
CA ALA A 108 23.69 7.77 -8.81
C ALA A 108 24.69 6.65 -9.16
N ASP A 109 24.32 5.39 -8.95
CA ASP A 109 25.20 4.22 -9.09
C ASP A 109 25.52 3.83 -10.54
N ARG A 110 24.88 4.46 -11.53
CA ARG A 110 24.99 4.16 -12.98
C ARG A 110 24.51 2.76 -13.36
N VAL A 111 23.80 2.08 -12.46
CA VAL A 111 23.16 0.79 -12.71
C VAL A 111 21.77 1.06 -13.29
N LYS A 112 21.44 0.40 -14.41
CA LYS A 112 20.13 0.58 -15.07
C LYS A 112 18.97 0.15 -14.18
N ALA A 113 19.14 -0.95 -13.44
CA ALA A 113 18.13 -1.46 -12.53
C ALA A 113 18.29 -0.80 -11.16
N PRO A 114 17.22 -0.29 -10.54
CA PRO A 114 17.29 0.21 -9.17
C PRO A 114 17.54 -0.92 -8.18
N VAL A 115 17.87 -0.57 -6.94
CA VAL A 115 17.95 -1.54 -5.84
C VAL A 115 16.61 -2.27 -5.72
N PRO A 116 16.57 -3.62 -5.74
CA PRO A 116 15.32 -4.36 -5.75
C PRO A 116 14.62 -4.38 -4.38
N GLY A 117 13.31 -4.65 -4.38
CA GLY A 117 12.50 -4.84 -3.18
C GLY A 117 12.04 -3.55 -2.50
N MET A 118 12.24 -2.38 -3.10
CA MET A 118 11.77 -1.10 -2.55
C MET A 118 10.33 -0.84 -2.95
N VAL A 119 9.50 -0.45 -1.97
CA VAL A 119 8.09 -0.10 -2.20
C VAL A 119 7.99 1.39 -2.53
N ALA A 120 7.50 1.70 -3.73
CA ALA A 120 7.20 3.08 -4.10
C ALA A 120 5.98 3.62 -3.33
N GLY A 121 5.98 4.92 -3.05
CA GLY A 121 4.91 5.60 -2.31
C GLY A 121 3.51 5.41 -2.91
N GLY A 122 3.41 5.33 -4.23
CA GLY A 122 2.17 5.04 -4.95
C GLY A 122 1.39 6.30 -5.37
N PRO A 123 0.17 6.15 -5.90
CA PRO A 123 -0.56 7.27 -6.46
C PRO A 123 -0.89 8.35 -5.42
N ASN A 124 -0.68 9.61 -5.82
CA ASN A 124 -0.94 10.80 -5.02
C ASN A 124 -1.64 11.87 -5.87
N SER A 125 -2.95 12.01 -5.68
CA SER A 125 -3.78 12.94 -6.45
C SER A 125 -3.56 14.42 -6.11
N ARG A 126 -2.73 14.72 -5.11
CA ARG A 126 -2.40 16.09 -4.71
C ARG A 126 -1.30 16.73 -5.56
N LEU A 127 -0.63 15.97 -6.43
CA LEU A 127 0.42 16.44 -7.36
C LEU A 127 1.42 17.38 -6.69
N GLN A 128 2.10 16.88 -5.66
CA GLN A 128 2.83 17.76 -4.73
C GLN A 128 4.25 18.10 -5.19
N ASP A 129 4.73 17.49 -6.27
CA ASP A 129 6.07 17.69 -6.81
C ASP A 129 6.05 18.19 -8.28
N PRO A 130 7.11 18.86 -8.75
CA PRO A 130 7.16 19.39 -10.12
C PRO A 130 7.01 18.34 -11.22
N ALA A 131 7.51 17.11 -11.02
CA ALA A 131 7.39 16.04 -12.01
C ALA A 131 5.94 15.54 -12.09
N ALA A 132 5.28 15.35 -10.96
CA ALA A 132 3.86 15.01 -10.87
C ALA A 132 3.00 16.09 -11.53
N VAL A 133 3.24 17.37 -11.25
CA VAL A 133 2.53 18.48 -11.91
C VAL A 133 2.75 18.50 -13.43
N LYS A 134 3.96 18.16 -13.88
CA LYS A 134 4.32 18.15 -15.30
C LYS A 134 3.68 17.01 -16.08
N TYR A 135 3.64 15.81 -15.49
CA TYR A 135 3.27 14.58 -16.22
C TYR A 135 1.86 14.06 -15.92
N LEU A 136 1.26 14.46 -14.80
CA LEU A 136 -0.07 13.99 -14.38
C LEU A 136 -1.13 15.09 -14.52
N ARG A 137 -2.38 14.67 -14.65
CA ARG A 137 -3.52 15.57 -14.81
C ARG A 137 -4.29 15.69 -13.50
N ARG A 138 -4.59 16.92 -13.08
CA ARG A 138 -5.26 17.22 -11.80
C ARG A 138 -6.66 16.59 -11.64
N ASN A 139 -7.34 16.31 -12.75
CA ASN A 139 -8.71 15.79 -12.76
C ASN A 139 -8.79 14.30 -13.14
N ASP A 140 -7.64 13.62 -13.29
CA ASP A 140 -7.66 12.18 -13.51
C ASP A 140 -8.12 11.44 -12.24
N PRO A 141 -8.70 10.23 -12.37
CA PRO A 141 -9.04 9.39 -11.23
C PRO A 141 -7.84 9.26 -10.26
N PRO A 142 -8.04 9.38 -8.94
CA PRO A 142 -6.92 9.42 -7.98
C PRO A 142 -5.96 8.22 -8.06
N ALA A 143 -6.48 7.03 -8.38
CA ALA A 143 -5.69 5.81 -8.56
C ALA A 143 -4.72 5.87 -9.76
N ARG A 144 -4.92 6.79 -10.71
CA ARG A 144 -4.03 7.00 -11.86
C ARG A 144 -2.92 8.01 -11.59
N ALA A 145 -2.92 8.69 -10.44
CA ALA A 145 -2.00 9.78 -10.14
C ALA A 145 -0.60 9.28 -9.70
N TYR A 146 0.08 8.51 -10.55
CA TYR A 146 1.43 7.99 -10.30
C TYR A 146 2.28 8.10 -11.57
N ILE A 147 3.56 8.43 -11.41
CA ILE A 147 4.53 8.47 -12.50
C ILE A 147 5.86 7.86 -12.06
N ASP A 148 6.41 6.97 -12.88
CA ASP A 148 7.70 6.33 -12.63
C ASP A 148 8.86 7.23 -13.11
N ASP A 149 9.07 8.33 -12.40
CA ASP A 149 10.07 9.36 -12.68
C ASP A 149 10.86 9.67 -11.40
N GLN A 150 12.20 9.74 -11.51
CA GLN A 150 13.09 9.98 -10.36
C GLN A 150 12.85 11.35 -9.72
N GLY A 151 12.34 12.34 -10.47
CA GLY A 151 11.95 13.64 -9.96
C GLY A 151 10.64 13.63 -9.16
N SER A 152 9.82 12.57 -9.25
CA SER A 152 8.52 12.49 -8.58
C SER A 152 8.61 11.92 -7.18
N TRP A 153 9.12 12.71 -6.24
CA TRP A 153 9.16 12.31 -4.83
C TRP A 153 7.75 12.10 -4.22
N SER A 154 6.72 12.77 -4.73
CA SER A 154 5.38 12.69 -4.12
C SER A 154 4.61 11.41 -4.49
N THR A 155 5.05 10.70 -5.54
CA THR A 155 4.42 9.47 -6.03
C THR A 155 5.38 8.27 -6.06
N ASN A 156 6.69 8.51 -6.21
CA ASN A 156 7.68 7.48 -6.53
C ASN A 156 8.92 7.46 -5.60
N GLU A 157 8.87 8.12 -4.45
CA GLU A 157 9.88 7.93 -3.39
C GLU A 157 9.77 6.52 -2.78
N VAL A 158 10.75 6.16 -1.95
CA VAL A 158 10.82 4.92 -1.17
C VAL A 158 11.10 5.23 0.30
N THR A 159 10.55 4.46 1.23
CA THR A 159 10.82 4.64 2.67
C THR A 159 10.79 3.33 3.44
N THR A 160 11.51 3.28 4.56
CA THR A 160 11.52 2.12 5.46
C THR A 160 10.13 1.78 6.02
N TYR A 161 9.26 2.77 6.22
CA TYR A 161 7.93 2.59 6.80
C TYR A 161 6.84 2.27 5.77
N TRP A 162 7.13 2.29 4.47
CA TRP A 162 6.31 1.64 3.44
C TRP A 162 6.74 0.20 3.21
N ASN A 163 8.06 -0.06 3.27
CA ASN A 163 8.60 -1.41 3.19
C ASN A 163 8.23 -2.27 4.41
N SER A 164 8.23 -1.74 5.63
CA SER A 164 7.98 -2.55 6.83
C SER A 164 6.61 -3.25 6.87
N PRO A 165 5.46 -2.61 6.55
CA PRO A 165 4.20 -3.34 6.46
C PRO A 165 4.18 -4.29 5.25
N ALA A 166 4.84 -3.97 4.13
CA ALA A 166 4.93 -4.87 2.99
C ALA A 166 5.69 -6.17 3.33
N VAL A 167 6.77 -6.08 4.11
CA VAL A 167 7.50 -7.25 4.62
C VAL A 167 6.60 -8.12 5.50
N PHE A 168 5.82 -7.51 6.41
CA PHE A 168 4.87 -8.26 7.24
C PHE A 168 3.83 -9.02 6.39
N VAL A 169 3.24 -8.34 5.40
CA VAL A 169 2.19 -8.90 4.54
C VAL A 169 2.76 -10.01 3.65
N THR A 170 3.89 -9.77 2.98
CA THR A 170 4.53 -10.78 2.13
C THR A 170 4.96 -12.01 2.92
N ALA A 171 5.57 -11.84 4.10
CA ALA A 171 5.95 -12.95 4.97
C ALA A 171 4.75 -13.78 5.46
N TYR A 172 3.56 -13.18 5.58
CA TYR A 172 2.35 -13.93 5.91
C TYR A 172 1.91 -14.87 4.77
N PHE A 173 2.06 -14.43 3.52
CA PHE A 173 1.64 -15.18 2.33
C PHE A 173 2.75 -16.07 1.71
N ASP A 174 4.00 -15.96 2.17
CA ASP A 174 5.15 -16.79 1.75
C ASP A 174 5.16 -18.20 2.40
N ARG A 175 3.99 -18.76 2.68
CA ARG A 175 3.84 -20.02 3.44
C ARG A 175 3.64 -21.23 2.55
#